data_AF-A0A5P8JZD3-F1
#
_entry.id   AF-A0A5P8JZD3-F1
#
_cell.length_a   1.000
_cell.length_b   1.000
_cell.length_c   1.000
_cell.angle_alpha   90.00
_cell.angle_beta   90.00
_cell.angle_gamma   90.00
#
_symmetry.space_group_name_H-M   'P 1'
#
loop_
_entity.id
_entity.type
_entity.pdbx_description
1 polymer ?
#
loop_
_entity_poly.entity_id
_entity_poly.type
_entity_poly.pdbx_seq_one_letter_code
_entity_poly.pdbx_strand_id
1 'polypeptide(L)'
;MALCYRMRWASWLRRPGVVWSGWVGFRVRVRGGLSRPRGGAAHVTAPRPQEGGAAVADRRIDSLVVGVGAAIGVSVVEVLGLVESALREAGVSRGDVSVLATVDARAGEPGLVQAAERLGVPLVSYPAEELAAVAVPNPSGTALAAVGTASVAEAAALVGGGELLVPKRKSEPVDGRAGRVTCAVARRPA
;
A
#
# COMPACT_ATOMS: atom_id res chain seq x y z
N MET A 1 20.94 19.61 -23.42
CA MET A 1 21.69 19.45 -22.14
C MET A 1 20.74 18.87 -21.11
N ALA A 2 20.68 17.54 -21.02
CA ALA A 2 19.85 16.83 -20.03
C ALA A 2 20.64 16.72 -18.73
N LEU A 3 20.10 17.32 -17.66
CA LEU A 3 20.71 17.29 -16.34
C LEU A 3 20.45 15.93 -15.70
N CYS A 4 21.54 15.24 -15.42
CA CYS A 4 21.63 13.95 -14.75
C CYS A 4 21.17 14.11 -13.28
N TYR A 5 20.05 13.49 -12.87
CA TYR A 5 19.70 13.36 -11.45
C TYR A 5 19.92 11.92 -11.01
N ARG A 6 21.06 11.73 -10.34
CA ARG A 6 21.57 10.47 -9.84
C ARG A 6 20.81 10.07 -8.58
N MET A 7 20.09 8.97 -8.70
CA MET A 7 19.62 8.01 -7.70
C MET A 7 20.21 8.13 -6.28
N ARG A 8 19.33 8.08 -5.26
CA ARG A 8 19.64 7.55 -3.92
C ARG A 8 18.66 6.40 -3.64
N TRP A 9 18.99 5.22 -4.17
CA TRP A 9 18.22 3.97 -4.17
C TRP A 9 18.84 2.88 -3.24
N ALA A 10 19.63 3.26 -2.24
CA ALA A 10 20.38 2.30 -1.43
C ALA A 10 19.88 2.24 0.02
N SER A 11 18.84 1.42 0.27
CA SER A 11 18.64 0.75 1.58
C SER A 11 17.56 -0.34 1.57
N TRP A 12 16.78 -0.47 0.51
CA TRP A 12 15.81 -1.54 0.35
C TRP A 12 16.22 -2.37 -0.87
N LEU A 13 16.32 -3.70 -0.72
CA LEU A 13 16.75 -4.68 -1.74
C LEU A 13 18.26 -4.90 -1.88
N ARG A 14 18.81 -5.69 -0.94
CA ARG A 14 19.70 -6.80 -1.29
C ARG A 14 19.64 -7.84 -0.18
N ARG A 15 18.85 -8.91 -0.36
CA ARG A 15 19.22 -10.33 -0.15
C ARG A 15 18.15 -11.27 -0.74
N PRO A 16 18.47 -12.16 -1.68
CA PRO A 16 17.64 -13.32 -1.99
C PRO A 16 17.81 -14.38 -0.87
N GLY A 17 16.71 -14.95 -0.36
CA GLY A 17 16.73 -16.07 0.58
C GLY A 17 16.43 -15.79 2.07
N VAL A 18 15.57 -14.83 2.40
CA VAL A 18 15.11 -14.66 3.81
C VAL A 18 13.84 -15.47 4.05
N VAL A 19 13.99 -16.58 4.76
CA VAL A 19 12.92 -17.22 5.53
C VAL A 19 12.54 -16.26 6.65
N TRP A 20 11.29 -15.80 6.66
CA TRP A 20 10.75 -15.00 7.77
C TRP A 20 10.39 -15.93 8.93
N SER A 21 11.36 -16.19 9.80
CA SER A 21 11.10 -16.78 11.12
C SER A 21 11.31 -15.72 12.20
N GLY A 22 10.27 -15.47 12.99
CA GLY A 22 10.40 -14.83 14.30
C GLY A 22 10.12 -13.33 14.34
N TRP A 23 8.84 -12.95 14.28
CA TRP A 23 8.40 -11.69 14.88
C TRP A 23 8.30 -11.88 16.40
N VAL A 24 9.39 -11.59 17.11
CA VAL A 24 9.39 -11.49 18.57
C VAL A 24 9.91 -10.11 18.99
N GLY A 25 8.97 -9.30 19.48
CA GLY A 25 9.21 -8.33 20.56
C GLY A 25 9.95 -7.05 20.20
N PHE A 26 9.24 -6.04 19.69
CA PHE A 26 9.71 -4.67 19.82
C PHE A 26 9.22 -4.09 21.15
N ARG A 27 10.03 -4.25 22.21
CA ARG A 27 9.86 -3.52 23.47
C ARG A 27 10.61 -2.19 23.33
N VAL A 28 9.89 -1.09 23.15
CA VAL A 28 10.48 0.25 23.26
C VAL A 28 10.95 0.44 24.71
N ARG A 29 12.27 0.39 24.90
CA ARG A 29 12.93 0.79 26.14
C ARG A 29 13.14 2.30 26.09
N VAL A 30 12.28 3.06 26.77
CA VAL A 30 12.53 4.47 27.04
C VAL A 30 13.71 4.56 28.02
N ARG A 31 14.89 4.97 27.53
CA ARG A 31 16.02 5.35 28.38
C ARG A 31 15.76 6.77 28.90
N GLY A 32 15.13 6.88 30.06
CA GLY A 32 15.11 8.11 30.85
C GLY A 32 16.49 8.34 31.47
N GLY A 33 17.29 9.21 30.86
CA GLY A 33 18.56 9.66 31.41
C GLY A 33 18.31 10.58 32.62
N LEU A 34 18.72 10.13 33.81
CA LEU A 34 18.76 10.95 35.02
C LEU A 34 19.96 11.90 34.93
N SER A 35 19.72 13.21 34.94
CA SER A 35 20.72 14.16 35.44
C SER A 35 19.99 15.25 36.23
N ARG A 36 20.40 15.40 37.50
CA ARG A 36 19.91 16.41 38.44
C ARG A 36 20.66 17.72 38.23
N PRO A 37 19.99 18.85 38.50
CA PRO A 37 20.62 19.86 39.36
C PRO A 37 19.74 20.22 40.56
N ARG A 38 20.43 20.68 41.60
CA ARG A 38 19.88 21.16 42.88
C ARG A 38 19.34 22.59 42.76
N GLY A 39 18.24 22.86 43.45
CA GLY A 39 18.00 24.14 44.13
C GLY A 39 16.93 25.07 43.55
N GLY A 40 15.98 25.48 44.40
CA GLY A 40 15.42 26.84 44.39
C GLY A 40 13.94 27.01 44.04
N ALA A 41 13.12 27.08 45.10
CA ALA A 41 11.87 27.84 45.30
C ALA A 41 10.76 27.94 44.21
N ALA A 42 9.53 27.69 44.68
CA ALA A 42 8.28 27.71 43.95
C ALA A 42 7.83 29.12 43.52
N HIS A 43 7.24 29.21 42.33
CA HIS A 43 6.12 30.11 42.04
C HIS A 43 5.14 29.40 41.10
N VAL A 44 3.90 29.26 41.59
CA VAL A 44 2.75 28.70 40.90
C VAL A 44 2.03 29.84 40.19
N THR A 45 1.95 29.78 38.85
CA THR A 45 0.74 30.12 38.07
C THR A 45 0.80 29.37 36.73
N ALA A 46 0.02 28.30 36.58
CA ALA A 46 -0.12 27.60 35.30
C ALA A 46 -1.16 28.30 34.42
N PRO A 47 -0.88 28.61 33.14
CA PRO A 47 -1.96 28.83 32.18
C PRO A 47 -2.64 27.48 31.94
N ARG A 48 -3.98 27.42 32.06
CA ARG A 48 -4.77 26.24 31.64
C ARG A 48 -4.74 26.14 30.12
N PRO A 49 -4.20 25.07 29.50
CA PRO A 49 -4.63 24.64 28.19
C PRO A 49 -5.80 23.68 28.39
N GLN A 50 -6.83 23.90 27.60
CA GLN A 50 -8.14 23.31 27.72
C GLN A 50 -8.04 21.82 27.39
N GLU A 51 -8.63 20.99 28.26
CA GLU A 51 -8.76 19.55 28.05
C GLU A 51 -9.60 19.31 26.79
N GLY A 52 -8.92 18.99 25.71
CA GLY A 52 -9.48 18.51 24.46
C GLY A 52 -8.71 17.27 24.02
N GLY A 53 -8.60 16.29 24.92
CA GLY A 53 -8.08 14.98 24.59
C GLY A 53 -9.03 14.29 23.62
N ALA A 54 -8.87 14.52 22.32
CA ALA A 54 -9.33 13.55 21.34
C ALA A 54 -8.56 12.28 21.66
N ALA A 55 -9.27 11.28 22.19
CA ALA A 55 -8.73 9.94 22.39
C ALA A 55 -7.98 9.57 21.11
N VAL A 56 -6.66 9.46 21.19
CA VAL A 56 -5.89 8.78 20.16
C VAL A 56 -6.30 7.33 20.35
N ALA A 57 -7.43 6.96 19.75
CA ALA A 57 -7.82 5.59 19.61
C ALA A 57 -6.59 4.90 19.06
N ASP A 58 -6.11 3.90 19.79
CA ASP A 58 -5.22 2.88 19.28
C ASP A 58 -5.98 2.21 18.12
N ARG A 59 -6.03 2.91 16.99
CA ARG A 59 -6.36 2.32 15.72
C ARG A 59 -5.22 1.34 15.55
N ARG A 60 -5.48 0.06 15.84
CA ARG A 60 -4.80 -1.01 15.13
C ARG A 60 -4.71 -0.51 13.69
N ILE A 61 -3.51 -0.14 13.25
CA ILE A 61 -3.36 0.57 11.98
C ILE A 61 -3.63 -0.48 10.92
N ASP A 62 -4.91 -0.67 10.60
CA ASP A 62 -5.31 -1.50 9.49
C ASP A 62 -4.61 -0.95 8.27
N SER A 63 -3.93 -1.82 7.56
CA SER A 63 -3.16 -1.44 6.37
C SER A 63 -4.07 -1.57 5.16
N LEU A 64 -4.18 -0.51 4.35
CA LEU A 64 -4.88 -0.62 3.07
C LEU A 64 -3.93 -1.11 1.99
N VAL A 65 -4.37 -2.13 1.26
CA VAL A 65 -3.68 -2.72 0.12
C VAL A 65 -4.50 -2.42 -1.12
N VAL A 66 -3.84 -1.88 -2.15
CA VAL A 66 -4.46 -1.71 -3.46
C VAL A 66 -3.84 -2.73 -4.40
N GLY A 67 -4.60 -3.74 -4.79
CA GLY A 67 -4.18 -4.69 -5.82
C GLY A 67 -4.49 -4.15 -7.21
N VAL A 68 -3.54 -4.26 -8.15
CA VAL A 68 -3.66 -3.70 -9.51
C VAL A 68 -3.25 -4.73 -10.56
N GLY A 69 -4.13 -4.94 -11.53
CA GLY A 69 -3.83 -5.63 -12.79
C GLY A 69 -3.72 -4.61 -13.93
N ALA A 70 -2.79 -4.83 -14.86
CA ALA A 70 -2.59 -3.93 -15.99
C ALA A 70 -2.16 -4.65 -17.26
N ALA A 71 -2.57 -4.12 -18.41
CA ALA A 71 -1.93 -4.45 -19.69
C ALA A 71 -0.53 -3.81 -19.78
N ILE A 72 0.28 -4.26 -20.74
CA ILE A 72 1.61 -3.68 -20.99
C ILE A 72 1.47 -2.28 -21.61
N GLY A 73 2.28 -1.33 -21.17
CA GLY A 73 2.30 0.04 -21.67
C GLY A 73 1.08 0.85 -21.22
N VAL A 74 0.61 0.63 -19.99
CA VAL A 74 -0.43 1.49 -19.39
C VAL A 74 0.21 2.79 -18.90
N SER A 75 -0.55 3.89 -18.98
CA SER A 75 -0.07 5.16 -18.45
C SER A 75 -0.21 5.21 -16.93
N VAL A 76 0.70 5.91 -16.26
CA VAL A 76 0.57 6.20 -14.82
C VAL A 76 -0.72 6.95 -14.49
N VAL A 77 -1.21 7.77 -15.41
CA VAL A 77 -2.46 8.54 -15.26
C VAL A 77 -3.66 7.61 -15.20
N GLU A 78 -3.72 6.60 -16.07
CA GLU A 78 -4.82 5.62 -16.07
C GLU A 78 -4.81 4.78 -14.78
N VAL A 79 -3.62 4.39 -14.31
CA VAL A 79 -3.48 3.65 -13.04
C VAL A 79 -3.93 4.49 -11.86
N LEU A 80 -3.38 5.70 -11.70
CA LEU A 80 -3.73 6.57 -10.58
C LEU A 80 -5.18 7.01 -10.61
N GLY A 81 -5.73 7.35 -11.77
CA GLY A 81 -7.13 7.75 -11.90
C GLY A 81 -8.08 6.64 -11.44
N LEU A 82 -7.79 5.38 -11.78
CA LEU A 82 -8.58 4.25 -11.31
C LEU A 82 -8.41 4.03 -9.80
N VAL A 83 -7.18 4.07 -9.29
CA VAL A 83 -6.91 3.89 -7.85
C VAL A 83 -7.60 4.98 -7.02
N GLU A 84 -7.46 6.25 -7.38
CA GLU A 84 -8.09 7.38 -6.70
C GLU A 84 -9.61 7.28 -6.72
N SER A 85 -10.20 6.85 -7.84
CA SER A 85 -11.64 6.62 -7.93
C SER A 85 -12.11 5.53 -6.98
N ALA A 86 -11.38 4.40 -6.90
CA ALA A 86 -11.69 3.31 -5.99
C ALA A 86 -11.54 3.70 -4.51
N LEU A 87 -10.49 4.45 -4.16
CA LEU A 87 -10.32 4.94 -2.78
C LEU A 87 -11.45 5.88 -2.36
N ARG A 88 -11.88 6.75 -3.28
CA ARG A 88 -13.04 7.62 -3.06
C ARG A 88 -14.34 6.83 -2.88
N GLU A 89 -14.54 5.75 -3.63
CA GLU A 89 -15.68 4.83 -3.46
C GLU A 89 -15.69 4.19 -2.06
N ALA A 90 -14.52 3.79 -1.55
CA ALA A 90 -14.37 3.25 -0.19
C ALA A 90 -14.44 4.31 0.93
N GLY A 91 -14.45 5.60 0.60
CA GLY A 91 -14.41 6.68 1.60
C GLY A 91 -13.11 6.73 2.40
N VAL A 92 -12.00 6.24 1.84
CA VAL A 92 -10.68 6.18 2.49
C VAL A 92 -9.70 7.18 1.86
N SER A 93 -8.71 7.62 2.63
CA SER A 93 -7.70 8.55 2.14
C SER A 93 -6.63 7.82 1.35
N ARG A 94 -6.06 8.50 0.34
CA ARG A 94 -4.82 8.05 -0.31
C ARG A 94 -3.68 7.82 0.70
N GLY A 95 -3.67 8.55 1.81
CA GLY A 95 -2.66 8.42 2.86
C GLY A 95 -2.80 7.16 3.71
N ASP A 96 -3.93 6.47 3.61
CA ASP A 96 -4.17 5.20 4.31
C ASP A 96 -3.63 4.00 3.49
N VAL A 97 -3.29 4.21 2.22
CA VAL A 97 -2.68 3.19 1.35
C VAL A 97 -1.27 2.89 1.84
N SER A 98 -1.01 1.61 2.11
CA SER A 98 0.28 1.14 2.61
C SER A 98 1.11 0.44 1.53
N VAL A 99 0.46 -0.08 0.48
CA VAL A 99 1.12 -0.87 -0.57
C VAL A 99 0.27 -0.88 -1.84
N LEU A 100 0.98 -0.87 -2.97
CA LEU A 100 0.42 -1.25 -4.28
C LEU A 100 0.87 -2.69 -4.57
N ALA A 101 -0.06 -3.58 -4.88
CA ALA A 101 0.22 -5.01 -5.06
C ALA A 101 -0.12 -5.47 -6.50
N THR A 102 0.67 -6.36 -7.09
CA THR A 102 0.43 -6.89 -8.44
C THR A 102 0.99 -8.31 -8.63
N VAL A 103 0.93 -8.84 -9.85
CA VAL A 103 1.56 -10.11 -10.25
C VAL A 103 3.00 -9.88 -10.72
N ASP A 104 3.90 -10.83 -10.50
CA ASP A 104 5.32 -10.73 -10.90
C ASP A 104 5.53 -10.36 -12.38
N ALA A 105 4.68 -10.86 -13.28
CA ALA A 105 4.69 -10.53 -14.69
C ALA A 105 4.44 -9.02 -14.98
N ARG A 106 4.08 -8.22 -13.98
CA ARG A 106 3.85 -6.78 -14.03
C ARG A 106 4.69 -5.97 -13.03
N ALA A 107 5.61 -6.60 -12.31
CA ALA A 107 6.45 -5.92 -11.32
C ALA A 107 7.29 -4.77 -11.91
N GLY A 108 7.71 -4.90 -13.17
CA GLY A 108 8.50 -3.90 -13.90
C GLY A 108 7.70 -2.97 -14.82
N GLU A 109 6.36 -3.03 -14.81
CA GLU A 109 5.53 -2.21 -15.70
C GLU A 109 5.68 -0.71 -15.35
N PRO A 110 6.18 0.15 -16.25
CA PRO A 110 6.51 1.53 -15.91
C PRO A 110 5.34 2.34 -15.35
N GLY A 111 4.11 2.08 -15.82
CA GLY A 111 2.91 2.74 -15.31
C GLY A 111 2.61 2.40 -13.84
N LEU A 112 2.86 1.15 -13.43
CA LEU A 112 2.66 0.72 -12.04
C LEU A 112 3.78 1.22 -11.12
N VAL A 113 5.03 1.15 -11.57
CA VAL A 113 6.19 1.65 -10.82
C VAL A 113 6.02 3.15 -10.52
N GLN A 114 5.70 3.95 -11.55
CA GLN A 114 5.48 5.39 -11.37
C GLN A 114 4.25 5.70 -10.51
N ALA A 115 3.21 4.86 -10.55
CA ALA A 115 2.04 5.04 -9.70
C ALA A 115 2.39 4.81 -8.21
N ALA A 116 3.13 3.75 -7.90
CA ALA A 116 3.62 3.48 -6.56
C ALA A 116 4.53 4.62 -6.04
N GLU A 117 5.44 5.12 -6.88
CA GLU A 117 6.29 6.27 -6.56
C GLU A 117 5.48 7.53 -6.23
N ARG A 118 4.45 7.84 -7.02
CA ARG A 118 3.58 9.01 -6.80
C ARG A 118 2.67 8.87 -5.58
N LEU A 119 2.26 7.65 -5.25
CA LEU A 119 1.53 7.33 -4.02
C LEU A 119 2.46 7.32 -2.78
N GLY A 120 3.77 7.19 -2.98
CA GLY A 120 4.75 7.10 -1.89
C GLY A 120 4.72 5.75 -1.16
N VAL A 121 4.28 4.69 -1.83
CA VAL A 121 4.12 3.33 -1.27
C VAL A 121 4.96 2.32 -2.04
N PRO A 122 5.38 1.20 -1.42
CA PRO A 122 6.03 0.12 -2.14
C PRO A 122 5.10 -0.51 -3.19
N LEU A 123 5.69 -0.92 -4.31
CA LEU A 123 5.09 -1.89 -5.24
C LEU A 123 5.56 -3.29 -4.84
N VAL A 124 4.63 -4.15 -4.43
CA VAL A 124 4.87 -5.56 -4.13
C VAL A 124 4.29 -6.41 -5.24
N SER A 125 5.02 -7.44 -5.65
CA SER A 125 4.54 -8.42 -6.61
C SER A 125 4.49 -9.81 -6.00
N TYR A 126 3.58 -10.63 -6.51
CA TYR A 126 3.39 -12.00 -6.09
C TYR A 126 3.45 -12.94 -7.30
N PRO A 127 3.93 -14.19 -7.10
CA PRO A 127 3.85 -15.23 -8.11
C PRO A 127 2.40 -15.52 -8.50
N ALA A 128 2.20 -15.92 -9.76
CA ALA A 128 0.88 -16.23 -10.29
C ALA A 128 0.17 -17.34 -9.51
N GLU A 129 0.93 -18.36 -9.10
CA GLU A 129 0.47 -19.50 -8.33
C GLU A 129 -0.04 -19.12 -6.94
N GLU A 130 0.60 -18.15 -6.29
CA GLU A 130 0.18 -17.64 -4.98
C GLU A 130 -1.15 -16.88 -5.14
N LEU A 131 -1.25 -16.03 -6.17
CA LEU A 131 -2.48 -15.32 -6.50
C LEU A 131 -3.61 -16.25 -6.96
N ALA A 132 -3.29 -17.40 -7.56
CA ALA A 132 -4.29 -18.38 -8.00
C ALA A 132 -4.93 -19.13 -6.83
N ALA A 133 -4.24 -19.23 -5.68
CA ALA A 133 -4.75 -19.85 -4.46
C ALA A 133 -5.75 -18.96 -3.70
N VAL A 134 -5.85 -17.68 -4.05
CA VAL A 134 -6.73 -16.72 -3.38
C VAL A 134 -8.15 -16.82 -3.95
N ALA A 135 -9.12 -17.07 -3.08
CA ALA A 135 -10.54 -16.98 -3.45
C ALA A 135 -10.92 -15.52 -3.72
N VAL A 136 -11.47 -15.27 -4.92
CA VAL A 136 -11.82 -13.91 -5.37
C VAL A 136 -13.28 -13.85 -5.81
N PRO A 137 -14.00 -12.76 -5.51
CA PRO A 137 -15.42 -12.64 -5.85
C PRO A 137 -15.67 -12.39 -7.33
N ASN A 138 -14.70 -11.83 -8.09
CA ASN A 138 -14.88 -11.50 -9.51
C ASN A 138 -13.78 -12.13 -10.37
N PRO A 139 -13.89 -13.43 -10.72
CA PRO A 139 -12.92 -14.07 -11.62
C PRO A 139 -12.91 -13.42 -13.02
N SER A 140 -11.83 -13.68 -13.76
CA SER A 140 -11.54 -13.11 -15.07
C SER A 140 -10.86 -14.17 -15.94
N GLY A 141 -11.57 -14.62 -16.99
CA GLY A 141 -10.98 -15.55 -17.96
C GLY A 141 -9.76 -14.96 -18.68
N THR A 142 -9.74 -13.64 -18.91
CA THR A 142 -8.59 -12.96 -19.53
C THR A 142 -7.36 -12.94 -18.63
N ALA A 143 -7.52 -12.72 -17.32
CA ALA A 143 -6.41 -12.80 -16.37
C ALA A 143 -5.91 -14.25 -16.24
N LEU A 144 -6.83 -15.21 -16.19
CA LEU A 144 -6.50 -16.63 -16.08
C LEU A 144 -5.69 -17.10 -17.29
N ALA A 145 -6.11 -16.76 -18.49
CA ALA A 145 -5.40 -17.10 -19.71
C ALA A 145 -4.03 -16.39 -19.84
N ALA A 146 -3.92 -15.15 -19.36
CA ALA A 146 -2.71 -14.35 -19.54
C ALA A 146 -1.62 -14.64 -18.50
N VAL A 147 -2.00 -14.86 -17.24
CA VAL A 147 -1.07 -14.94 -16.11
C VAL A 147 -1.45 -16.01 -15.09
N GLY A 148 -2.42 -16.89 -15.37
CA GLY A 148 -2.69 -18.06 -14.53
C GLY A 148 -3.46 -17.81 -13.23
N THR A 149 -3.96 -16.59 -12.97
CA THR A 149 -4.82 -16.28 -11.82
C THR A 149 -6.20 -15.81 -12.26
N ALA A 150 -7.24 -16.17 -11.48
CA ALA A 150 -8.60 -15.74 -11.71
C ALA A 150 -8.76 -14.21 -11.59
N SER A 151 -7.93 -13.50 -10.83
CA SER A 151 -8.01 -12.03 -10.74
C SER A 151 -6.73 -11.47 -10.14
N VAL A 152 -5.90 -10.76 -10.92
CA VAL A 152 -4.69 -10.12 -10.38
C VAL A 152 -5.05 -9.07 -9.32
N ALA A 153 -6.00 -8.20 -9.62
CA ALA A 153 -6.35 -7.08 -8.73
C ALA A 153 -6.89 -7.55 -7.37
N GLU A 154 -7.85 -8.47 -7.35
CA GLU A 154 -8.46 -8.92 -6.10
C GLU A 154 -7.53 -9.87 -5.34
N ALA A 155 -6.88 -10.81 -6.04
CA ALA A 155 -5.98 -11.74 -5.38
C ALA A 155 -4.79 -10.99 -4.76
N ALA A 156 -4.18 -10.04 -5.48
CA ALA A 156 -3.06 -9.28 -4.95
C ALA A 156 -3.46 -8.38 -3.78
N ALA A 157 -4.71 -7.89 -3.75
CA ALA A 157 -5.23 -7.16 -2.59
C ALA A 157 -5.43 -8.07 -1.36
N LEU A 158 -5.81 -9.34 -1.57
CA LEU A 158 -6.24 -10.28 -0.54
C LEU A 158 -5.21 -11.35 -0.14
N VAL A 159 -4.09 -11.50 -0.84
CA VAL A 159 -3.14 -12.62 -0.67
C VAL A 159 -2.63 -12.76 0.77
N GLY A 160 -2.54 -11.66 1.49
CA GLY A 160 -2.17 -11.63 2.91
C GLY A 160 -3.34 -11.59 3.90
N GLY A 161 -4.53 -12.02 3.47
CA GLY A 161 -5.79 -11.93 4.20
C GLY A 161 -6.46 -10.56 4.11
N GLY A 162 -7.51 -10.37 4.91
CA GLY A 162 -8.26 -9.11 5.01
C GLY A 162 -9.63 -9.15 4.33
N GLU A 163 -10.21 -7.98 4.16
CA GLU A 163 -11.55 -7.78 3.61
C GLU A 163 -11.50 -6.81 2.42
N LEU A 164 -12.19 -7.16 1.32
CA LEU A 164 -12.36 -6.26 0.19
C LEU A 164 -13.31 -5.12 0.56
N LEU A 165 -12.80 -3.89 0.54
CA LEU A 165 -13.61 -2.68 0.63
C LEU A 165 -14.20 -2.31 -0.73
N VAL A 166 -13.41 -2.50 -1.79
CA VAL A 166 -13.83 -2.27 -3.17
C VAL A 166 -13.48 -3.50 -4.00
N PRO A 167 -14.47 -4.23 -4.53
CA PRO A 167 -14.21 -5.32 -5.46
C PRO A 167 -13.65 -4.78 -6.77
N LYS A 168 -13.20 -5.67 -7.66
CA LYS A 168 -12.54 -5.28 -8.92
C LYS A 168 -13.27 -4.15 -9.66
N ARG A 169 -12.55 -3.06 -9.92
CA ARG A 169 -12.92 -1.97 -10.84
C ARG A 169 -12.00 -2.02 -12.05
N LYS A 170 -12.48 -1.47 -13.16
CA LYS A 170 -11.75 -1.35 -14.41
C LYS A 170 -11.69 0.11 -14.81
N SER A 171 -10.57 0.56 -15.37
CA SER A 171 -10.43 1.92 -15.89
C SER A 171 -11.45 2.20 -16.98
N GLU A 172 -11.82 3.46 -17.12
CA GLU A 172 -12.70 3.90 -18.18
C GLU A 172 -12.03 3.76 -19.56
N PRO A 173 -12.80 3.61 -20.64
CA PRO A 173 -12.26 3.63 -22.00
C PRO A 173 -11.57 4.95 -22.33
N VAL A 174 -10.46 4.89 -23.05
CA VAL A 174 -9.71 6.06 -23.54
C VAL A 174 -9.50 5.90 -25.04
N ASP A 175 -9.83 6.93 -25.83
CA ASP A 175 -9.69 6.96 -27.29
C ASP A 175 -10.33 5.75 -27.99
N GLY A 176 -11.52 5.34 -27.54
CA GLY A 176 -12.26 4.19 -28.08
C GLY A 176 -11.66 2.82 -27.73
N ARG A 177 -10.59 2.77 -26.93
CA ARG A 177 -10.00 1.53 -26.41
C ARG A 177 -10.60 1.21 -25.04
N ALA A 178 -10.96 -0.05 -24.82
CA ALA A 178 -11.44 -0.50 -23.52
C ALA A 178 -10.36 -0.28 -22.44
N GLY A 179 -10.79 -0.04 -21.20
CA GLY A 179 -9.89 0.14 -20.06
C GLY A 179 -8.86 -0.98 -19.94
N ARG A 180 -7.63 -0.61 -19.59
CA ARG A 180 -6.47 -1.51 -19.60
C ARG A 180 -5.91 -1.77 -18.22
N VAL A 181 -6.49 -1.15 -17.19
CA VAL A 181 -6.13 -1.31 -15.78
C VAL A 181 -7.34 -1.81 -15.00
N THR A 182 -7.10 -2.69 -14.03
CA THR A 182 -8.06 -3.07 -12.99
C THR A 182 -7.46 -2.85 -11.62
N CYS A 183 -8.27 -2.48 -10.63
CA CYS A 183 -7.84 -2.42 -9.24
C CYS A 183 -8.88 -2.97 -8.27
N ALA A 184 -8.46 -3.33 -7.08
CA ALA A 184 -9.30 -3.66 -5.94
C ALA A 184 -8.65 -3.11 -4.67
N VAL A 185 -9.47 -2.80 -3.65
CA VAL A 185 -8.99 -2.24 -2.39
C VAL A 185 -9.37 -3.18 -1.26
N ALA A 186 -8.39 -3.59 -0.47
CA ALA A 186 -8.59 -4.43 0.71
C ALA A 186 -8.05 -3.76 1.97
N ARG A 187 -8.73 -4.03 3.08
CA ARG A 187 -8.28 -3.70 4.44
C ARG A 187 -7.68 -4.94 5.06
N ARG A 188 -6.43 -4.84 5.53
CA ARG A 188 -5.78 -5.90 6.31
C ARG A 188 -5.76 -5.52 7.79
N PRO A 189 -6.25 -6.39 8.68
CA PRO A 189 -6.12 -6.16 10.11
C PRO A 189 -4.64 -6.13 10.50
N ALA A 190 -4.30 -5.26 11.44
CA ALA A 190 -2.94 -5.15 12.00
C ALA A 190 -2.47 -6.42 12.71
#